data_AF-A0A7X0HM01-F1
#
_entry.id   AF-A0A7X0HM01-F1
#
_cell.length_a   1.000
_cell.length_b   1.000
_cell.length_c   1.000
_cell.angle_alpha   90.00
_cell.angle_beta   90.00
_cell.angle_gamma   90.00
#
_symmetry.space_group_name_H-M   'P 1'
#
loop_
_entity.id
_entity.type
_entity.pdbx_description
1 polymer ?
#
loop_
_entity_poly.entity_id
_entity_poly.type
_entity_poly.pdbx_seq_one_letter_code
_entity_poly.pdbx_strand_id
1 'polypeptide(L)'
;MADDTTTDVTDERGSATDTGQQDDVSAGLGEGGKKALDAERKARGAAEKQAAAAQKKAEDLTKRLQAIEDRDKTEAQKLSEAKDAAEREAATAKQELMRYRVAAAKKLPAALADRLKGSTEDEMTEDAERLLEVFGSEQKSQVPSYDGGVRQTARPASMNDLIRQTAGRG
;
A
#
# COMPACT_ATOMS: atom_id res chain seq x y z
N MET A 1 -47.73 13.87 65.75
CA MET A 1 -47.82 12.44 65.42
C MET A 1 -46.43 12.06 64.92
N ALA A 2 -45.56 11.51 65.77
CA ALA A 2 -45.58 10.16 66.36
C ALA A 2 -45.09 9.09 65.36
N ASP A 3 -44.13 8.30 65.84
CA ASP A 3 -43.49 7.06 65.34
C ASP A 3 -42.59 7.21 64.09
N ASP A 4 -41.26 7.06 64.12
CA ASP A 4 -40.33 6.11 64.79
C ASP A 4 -40.75 4.64 64.71
N THR A 5 -40.13 3.92 63.77
CA THR A 5 -39.92 2.48 63.88
C THR A 5 -38.66 2.09 63.10
N THR A 6 -37.54 2.25 63.80
CA THR A 6 -36.52 1.20 64.01
C THR A 6 -36.85 -0.17 63.39
N THR A 7 -35.96 -0.65 62.53
CA THR A 7 -35.55 -2.05 62.32
C THR A 7 -34.19 -1.97 61.61
N ASP A 8 -33.08 -1.78 62.32
CA ASP A 8 -32.25 -2.84 62.92
C ASP A 8 -32.38 -4.19 62.20
N VAL A 9 -31.49 -4.42 61.23
CA VAL A 9 -31.02 -5.76 60.89
C VAL A 9 -29.53 -5.76 61.19
N THR A 10 -29.26 -5.93 62.48
CA THR A 10 -28.12 -6.66 62.99
C THR A 10 -28.11 -8.03 62.28
N ASP A 11 -27.20 -8.23 61.34
CA ASP A 11 -26.83 -9.59 60.96
C ASP A 11 -25.52 -9.92 61.66
N GLU A 12 -25.64 -10.91 62.52
CA GLU A 12 -24.70 -11.20 63.57
C GLU A 12 -23.42 -11.78 63.01
N ARG A 13 -22.37 -11.47 63.76
CA ARG A 13 -21.05 -12.07 63.80
C ARG A 13 -21.18 -13.60 63.98
N GLY A 14 -21.43 -14.32 62.89
CA GLY A 14 -21.20 -15.75 62.77
C GLY A 14 -19.71 -16.04 62.66
N SER A 15 -18.99 -15.92 63.78
CA SER A 15 -17.68 -16.53 63.97
C SER A 15 -17.87 -18.05 63.93
N ALA A 16 -18.03 -18.60 62.73
CA ALA A 16 -17.78 -20.00 62.47
C ALA A 16 -16.29 -20.21 62.70
N THR A 17 -15.99 -20.54 63.94
CA THR A 17 -14.77 -21.23 64.34
C THR A 17 -14.76 -22.50 63.51
N ASP A 18 -14.20 -22.42 62.29
CA ASP A 18 -13.69 -23.58 61.58
C ASP A 18 -12.53 -24.07 62.43
N THR A 19 -12.92 -24.81 63.46
CA THR A 19 -12.05 -25.71 64.16
C THR A 19 -11.53 -26.60 63.06
N GLY A 20 -10.29 -26.31 62.65
CA GLY A 20 -9.44 -27.18 61.87
C GLY A 20 -9.25 -28.47 62.64
N GLN A 21 -10.31 -29.26 62.68
CA GLN A 21 -10.30 -30.68 62.88
C GLN A 21 -9.63 -31.19 61.61
N GLN A 22 -8.30 -31.12 61.60
CA GLN A 22 -7.51 -32.09 60.88
C GLN A 22 -7.92 -33.42 61.48
N ASP A 23 -9.01 -33.99 60.98
CA ASP A 23 -9.35 -35.38 61.18
C ASP A 23 -8.10 -36.12 60.72
N ASP A 24 -7.34 -36.58 61.69
CA ASP A 24 -6.21 -37.44 61.48
C ASP A 24 -6.82 -38.78 61.05
N VAL A 25 -7.33 -38.83 59.81
CA VAL A 25 -7.89 -40.04 59.18
C VAL A 25 -6.81 -41.13 59.19
N SER A 26 -5.54 -40.75 59.35
CA SER A 26 -4.40 -41.62 59.56
C SER A 26 -4.37 -42.27 60.95
N ALA A 27 -4.89 -41.65 62.01
CA ALA A 27 -4.74 -42.10 63.40
C ALA A 27 -5.38 -43.48 63.67
N GLY A 28 -6.39 -43.88 62.90
CA GLY A 28 -7.04 -45.20 62.98
C GLY A 28 -6.65 -46.19 61.88
N LEU A 29 -5.88 -45.76 60.87
CA LEU A 29 -5.46 -46.61 59.76
C LEU A 29 -4.09 -47.23 60.09
N GLY A 30 -4.00 -48.56 60.06
CA GLY A 30 -2.71 -49.27 60.17
C GLY A 30 -1.71 -48.80 59.10
N GLU A 31 -0.45 -49.24 59.22
CA GLU A 31 0.67 -48.75 58.39
C GLU A 31 0.43 -48.84 56.86
N GLY A 32 -0.39 -49.82 56.42
CA GLY A 32 -0.82 -49.95 55.03
C GLY A 32 -1.79 -48.87 54.55
N GLY A 33 -2.72 -48.41 55.40
CA GLY A 33 -3.69 -47.37 55.04
C GLY A 33 -3.06 -45.98 54.95
N LYS A 34 -2.07 -45.69 55.82
CA LYS A 34 -1.27 -44.46 55.73
C LYS A 34 -0.48 -44.39 54.42
N LYS A 35 0.19 -45.49 54.05
CA LYS A 35 0.91 -45.59 52.76
C LYS A 35 0.01 -45.42 51.54
N ALA A 36 -1.22 -45.94 51.58
CA ALA A 36 -2.17 -45.80 50.48
C ALA A 36 -2.62 -44.34 50.28
N LEU A 37 -2.95 -43.63 51.37
CA LEU A 37 -3.31 -42.21 51.32
C LEU A 37 -2.15 -41.33 50.85
N ASP A 38 -0.92 -41.62 51.28
CA ASP A 38 0.26 -40.91 50.81
C ASP A 38 0.53 -41.14 49.32
N ALA A 39 0.31 -42.36 48.83
CA ALA A 39 0.43 -42.68 47.41
C ALA A 39 -0.63 -41.96 46.56
N GLU A 40 -1.88 -41.91 47.04
CA GLU A 40 -2.97 -41.20 46.38
C GLU A 40 -2.70 -39.69 46.31
N ARG A 41 -2.30 -39.07 47.43
CA ARG A 41 -1.94 -37.64 47.47
C ARG A 41 -0.78 -37.32 46.53
N LYS A 42 0.24 -38.19 46.47
CA LYS A 42 1.36 -38.04 45.52
C LYS A 42 0.90 -38.15 44.07
N ALA A 43 0.04 -39.12 43.75
CA ALA A 43 -0.51 -39.30 42.40
C ALA A 43 -1.34 -38.09 41.98
N ARG A 44 -2.20 -37.58 42.87
CA ARG A 44 -3.00 -36.37 42.63
C ARG A 44 -2.12 -35.14 42.43
N GLY A 45 -1.13 -34.92 43.30
CA GLY A 45 -0.19 -33.80 43.15
C GLY A 45 0.65 -33.89 41.88
N ALA A 46 0.98 -35.10 41.41
CA ALA A 46 1.65 -35.31 40.12
C ALA A 46 0.73 -34.99 38.94
N ALA A 47 -0.52 -35.44 38.99
CA ALA A 47 -1.53 -35.15 37.96
C ALA A 47 -1.84 -33.64 37.87
N GLU A 48 -2.00 -32.95 39.01
CA GLU A 48 -2.22 -31.50 39.06
C GLU A 48 -1.03 -30.73 38.48
N LYS A 49 0.21 -31.13 38.80
CA LYS A 49 1.42 -30.54 38.20
C LYS A 49 1.49 -30.77 36.69
N GLN A 50 1.13 -31.96 36.22
CA GLN A 50 1.09 -32.27 34.79
C GLN A 50 0.01 -31.48 34.07
N ALA A 51 -1.19 -31.36 34.65
CA ALA A 51 -2.27 -30.55 34.11
C ALA A 51 -1.88 -29.07 34.03
N ALA A 52 -1.30 -28.52 35.09
CA ALA A 52 -0.81 -27.14 35.10
C ALA A 52 0.32 -26.92 34.06
N ALA A 53 1.23 -27.88 33.89
CA ALA A 53 2.27 -27.81 32.88
C ALA A 53 1.71 -27.90 31.45
N ALA A 54 0.69 -28.73 31.22
CA ALA A 54 0.00 -28.85 29.93
C ALA A 54 -0.79 -27.58 29.60
N GLN A 55 -1.49 -27.00 30.57
CA GLN A 55 -2.21 -25.73 30.41
C GLN A 55 -1.25 -24.60 30.03
N LYS A 56 -0.13 -24.45 30.75
CA LYS A 56 0.89 -23.44 30.41
C LYS A 56 1.43 -23.61 28.98
N LYS A 57 1.71 -24.86 28.57
CA LYS A 57 2.15 -25.15 27.19
C LYS A 57 1.07 -24.80 26.16
N ALA A 58 -0.19 -25.11 26.43
CA ALA A 58 -1.30 -24.78 25.55
C ALA A 58 -1.49 -23.26 25.41
N GLU A 59 -1.39 -22.51 26.51
CA GLU A 59 -1.42 -21.05 26.50
C GLU A 59 -0.26 -20.47 25.69
N ASP A 60 0.96 -20.97 25.89
CA ASP A 60 2.15 -20.51 25.16
C ASP A 60 2.04 -20.78 23.66
N LEU A 61 1.55 -21.96 23.27
CA LEU A 61 1.30 -22.30 21.87
C LEU A 61 0.21 -21.40 21.27
N THR A 62 -0.87 -21.14 22.02
CA THR A 62 -1.95 -20.26 21.57
C THR A 62 -1.44 -18.84 21.32
N LYS A 63 -0.63 -18.29 22.23
CA LYS A 63 0.00 -16.98 22.06
C LYS A 63 0.93 -16.93 20.84
N ARG A 64 1.71 -17.99 20.61
CA ARG A 64 2.59 -18.08 19.43
C ARG A 64 1.81 -18.15 18.13
N LEU A 65 0.71 -18.91 18.09
CA LEU A 65 -0.17 -18.98 16.93
C LEU A 65 -0.79 -17.61 16.63
N GLN A 66 -1.32 -16.93 17.65
CA GLN A 66 -1.84 -15.57 17.50
C GLN A 66 -0.79 -14.60 16.96
N ALA A 67 0.44 -14.63 17.49
CA ALA A 67 1.52 -13.77 17.00
C ALA A 67 1.90 -14.04 15.54
N ILE A 68 1.88 -15.31 15.11
CA ILE A 68 2.11 -15.68 13.70
C ILE A 68 0.97 -15.19 12.83
N GLU A 69 -0.28 -15.43 13.23
CA GLU A 69 -1.45 -14.96 12.48
C GLU A 69 -1.47 -13.44 12.32
N ASP A 70 -1.14 -12.70 13.37
CA ASP A 70 -1.12 -11.24 13.32
C ASP A 70 0.03 -10.73 12.44
N ARG A 71 1.22 -11.36 12.53
CA ARG A 71 2.32 -11.07 11.61
C ARG A 71 1.90 -11.35 10.17
N ASP A 72 1.36 -12.53 9.89
CA ASP A 72 1.00 -12.96 8.54
C ASP A 72 -0.14 -12.08 7.98
N LYS A 73 -1.11 -11.65 8.80
CA LYS A 73 -2.09 -10.62 8.41
C LYS A 73 -1.43 -9.31 8.03
N THR A 74 -0.47 -8.83 8.84
CA THR A 74 0.24 -7.57 8.55
C THR A 74 1.11 -7.66 7.29
N GLU A 75 1.76 -8.81 7.06
CA GLU A 75 2.53 -9.05 5.85
C GLU A 75 1.63 -9.19 4.62
N ALA A 76 0.49 -9.87 4.74
CA ALA A 76 -0.50 -9.98 3.67
C ALA A 76 -1.06 -8.60 3.27
N GLN A 77 -1.35 -7.73 4.25
CA GLN A 77 -1.77 -6.35 3.99
C GLN A 77 -0.70 -5.57 3.24
N LYS A 78 0.55 -5.57 3.73
CA LYS A 78 1.68 -4.91 3.05
C LYS A 78 1.91 -5.44 1.65
N LEU A 79 1.81 -6.75 1.45
CA LEU A 79 1.94 -7.37 0.12
C LEU A 79 0.79 -6.98 -0.80
N SER A 80 -0.43 -6.85 -0.28
CA SER A 80 -1.59 -6.37 -1.05
C SER A 80 -1.38 -4.93 -1.49
N GLU A 81 -0.98 -4.05 -0.57
CA GLU A 81 -0.70 -2.64 -0.89
C GLU A 81 0.44 -2.50 -1.90
N ALA A 82 1.50 -3.28 -1.76
CA ALA A 82 2.62 -3.30 -2.71
C ALA A 82 2.20 -3.82 -4.08
N LYS A 83 1.33 -4.84 -4.14
CA LYS A 83 0.76 -5.34 -5.39
C LYS A 83 -0.11 -4.28 -6.06
N ASP A 84 -1.03 -3.66 -5.33
CA ASP A 84 -1.90 -2.62 -5.87
C ASP A 84 -1.10 -1.42 -6.39
N ALA A 85 -0.03 -1.03 -5.68
CA ALA A 85 0.88 0.01 -6.14
C ALA A 85 1.60 -0.39 -7.43
N ALA A 86 2.19 -1.60 -7.48
CA ALA A 86 2.88 -2.11 -8.65
C ALA A 86 1.93 -2.30 -9.86
N GLU A 87 0.69 -2.70 -9.63
CA GLU A 87 -0.33 -2.84 -10.69
C GLU A 87 -0.73 -1.47 -11.26
N ARG A 88 -0.88 -0.45 -10.42
CA ARG A 88 -1.14 0.93 -10.86
C ARG A 88 0.02 1.46 -11.70
N GLU A 89 1.26 1.31 -11.23
CA GLU A 89 2.46 1.71 -11.98
C GLU A 89 2.60 0.95 -13.30
N ALA A 90 2.29 -0.35 -13.31
CA ALA A 90 2.29 -1.13 -14.53
C ALA A 90 1.18 -0.68 -15.50
N ALA A 91 0.00 -0.31 -15.00
CA ALA A 91 -1.08 0.21 -15.82
C ALA A 91 -0.72 1.58 -16.44
N THR A 92 -0.14 2.49 -15.67
CA THR A 92 0.30 3.80 -16.18
C THR A 92 1.41 3.64 -17.22
N ALA A 93 2.42 2.82 -16.95
CA ALA A 93 3.51 2.56 -17.90
C ALA A 93 3.02 1.90 -19.20
N LYS A 94 2.06 0.96 -19.09
CA LYS A 94 1.41 0.37 -20.28
C LYS A 94 0.66 1.41 -21.09
N GLN A 95 -0.07 2.31 -20.43
CA GLN A 95 -0.80 3.38 -21.11
C GLN A 95 0.14 4.37 -21.80
N GLU A 96 1.22 4.78 -21.14
CA GLU A 96 2.26 5.63 -21.74
C GLU A 96 2.89 4.95 -22.94
N LEU A 97 3.27 3.68 -22.83
CA LEU A 97 3.80 2.92 -23.96
C LEU A 97 2.82 2.85 -25.15
N MET A 98 1.52 2.70 -24.89
CA MET A 98 0.52 2.74 -25.96
C MET A 98 0.50 4.11 -26.65
N ARG A 99 0.52 5.21 -25.90
CA ARG A 99 0.61 6.57 -26.47
C ARG A 99 1.85 6.76 -27.33
N TYR A 100 3.01 6.33 -26.84
CA TYR A 100 4.26 6.41 -27.60
C TYR A 100 4.25 5.54 -28.86
N ARG A 101 3.67 4.34 -28.81
CA ARG A 101 3.52 3.46 -29.98
C ARG A 101 2.63 4.10 -31.04
N VAL A 102 1.48 4.63 -30.66
CA VAL A 102 0.56 5.31 -31.57
C VAL A 102 1.21 6.57 -32.16
N ALA A 103 1.87 7.38 -31.33
CA ALA A 103 2.59 8.56 -31.80
C ALA A 103 3.69 8.20 -32.81
N ALA A 104 4.49 7.16 -32.52
CA ALA A 104 5.51 6.68 -33.44
C ALA A 104 4.92 6.15 -34.75
N ALA A 105 3.83 5.38 -34.69
CA ALA A 105 3.14 4.84 -35.86
C ALA A 105 2.59 5.95 -36.77
N LYS A 106 2.04 7.01 -36.18
CA LYS A 106 1.52 8.19 -36.90
C LYS A 106 2.59 9.23 -37.24
N LYS A 107 3.84 9.03 -36.80
CA LYS A 107 4.96 9.97 -36.95
C LYS A 107 4.69 11.32 -36.29
N LEU A 108 3.94 11.33 -35.19
CA LEU A 108 3.80 12.49 -34.33
C LEU A 108 5.12 12.74 -33.58
N PRO A 109 5.51 14.01 -33.37
CA PRO A 109 6.60 14.35 -32.48
C PRO A 109 6.38 13.76 -31.08
N ALA A 110 7.44 13.22 -30.45
CA ALA A 110 7.36 12.61 -29.12
C ALA A 110 6.80 13.58 -28.05
N ALA A 111 7.04 14.88 -28.19
CA ALA A 111 6.49 15.91 -27.31
C ALA A 111 4.95 16.02 -27.36
N LEU A 112 4.30 15.50 -28.40
CA LEU A 112 2.85 15.45 -28.53
C LEU A 112 2.27 14.09 -28.11
N ALA A 113 3.10 13.05 -27.94
CA ALA A 113 2.64 11.72 -27.53
C ALA A 113 1.97 11.76 -26.15
N ASP A 114 2.50 12.56 -25.22
CA ASP A 114 1.93 12.72 -23.88
C ASP A 114 0.54 13.37 -23.88
N ARG A 115 0.18 14.07 -24.96
CA ARG A 115 -1.11 14.76 -25.12
C ARG A 115 -2.20 13.92 -25.76
N LEU A 116 -1.87 12.73 -26.26
CA LEU A 116 -2.85 11.81 -26.85
C LEU A 116 -3.86 11.38 -25.79
N LYS A 117 -5.14 11.53 -26.13
CA LYS A 117 -6.27 11.13 -25.29
C LYS A 117 -6.91 9.86 -25.86
N GLY A 118 -7.23 8.93 -24.97
CA GLY A 118 -7.88 7.68 -25.33
C GLY A 118 -7.58 6.59 -24.29
N SER A 119 -8.50 5.63 -24.20
CA SER A 119 -8.32 4.41 -23.41
C SER A 119 -7.96 3.21 -24.28
N THR A 120 -8.25 3.29 -25.59
CA THR A 120 -7.95 2.26 -26.59
C THR A 120 -6.97 2.77 -27.63
N GLU A 121 -6.34 1.84 -28.35
CA GLU A 121 -5.42 2.17 -29.44
C GLU A 121 -6.14 2.92 -30.58
N ASP A 122 -7.38 2.56 -30.89
CA ASP A 122 -8.20 3.21 -31.91
C ASP A 122 -8.52 4.66 -31.55
N GLU A 123 -8.96 4.92 -30.31
CA GLU A 123 -9.24 6.28 -29.83
C GLU A 123 -7.99 7.17 -29.87
N MET A 124 -6.84 6.63 -29.45
CA MET A 124 -5.57 7.35 -29.52
C MET A 124 -5.12 7.59 -30.96
N THR A 125 -5.43 6.68 -31.88
CA THR A 125 -5.10 6.77 -33.30
C THR A 125 -5.91 7.88 -33.98
N GLU A 126 -7.21 7.95 -33.72
CA GLU A 126 -8.07 9.04 -34.21
C GLU A 126 -7.64 10.39 -33.62
N ASP A 127 -7.32 10.43 -32.33
CA ASP A 127 -6.84 11.65 -31.68
C ASP A 127 -5.50 12.12 -32.27
N ALA A 128 -4.59 11.18 -32.55
CA ALA A 128 -3.33 11.44 -33.20
C ALA A 128 -3.51 12.05 -34.60
N GLU A 129 -4.46 11.55 -35.38
CA GLU A 129 -4.78 12.08 -36.71
C GLU A 129 -5.34 13.51 -36.63
N ARG A 130 -6.27 13.76 -35.69
CA ARG A 130 -6.80 15.11 -35.45
C ARG A 130 -5.71 16.10 -35.06
N LEU A 131 -4.78 15.70 -34.19
CA LEU A 131 -3.65 16.54 -33.82
C LEU A 131 -2.72 16.81 -35.01
N LEU A 132 -2.46 15.80 -35.85
CA LEU A 132 -1.66 15.96 -37.06
C LEU A 132 -2.29 16.92 -38.08
N GLU A 133 -3.61 16.94 -38.20
CA GLU A 133 -4.31 17.87 -39.11
C GLU A 133 -4.15 19.32 -38.64
N VAL A 134 -4.33 19.57 -37.34
CA VAL A 134 -4.17 20.90 -36.75
C VAL A 134 -2.71 21.37 -36.82
N PHE A 135 -1.75 20.55 -36.37
CA PHE A 135 -0.33 20.97 -36.34
C PHE A 135 0.35 20.90 -37.71
N GLY A 136 -0.02 19.96 -38.57
CA GLY A 136 0.55 19.81 -39.91
C GLY A 136 0.17 20.95 -40.85
N SER A 137 -0.96 21.61 -40.63
CA SER A 137 -1.36 22.81 -41.37
C SER A 137 -0.58 24.06 -40.94
N GLU A 138 -0.26 24.19 -39.65
CA GLU A 138 0.60 25.27 -39.13
C GLU A 138 2.06 25.13 -39.58
N GLN A 139 2.60 23.91 -39.57
CA GLN A 139 4.01 23.67 -39.91
C GLN A 139 4.31 23.92 -41.40
N LYS A 140 3.35 23.67 -42.29
CA LYS A 140 3.45 24.03 -43.73
C LYS A 140 3.41 25.54 -43.97
N SER A 141 2.74 26.29 -43.09
CA SER A 141 2.62 27.74 -43.20
C SER A 141 3.87 28.49 -42.72
N GLN A 142 4.76 27.80 -41.97
CA GLN A 142 5.96 28.37 -41.37
C GLN A 142 7.26 28.03 -42.10
N VAL A 143 7.22 27.45 -43.31
CA VAL A 143 8.44 27.31 -44.11
C VAL A 143 8.68 28.66 -44.80
N PRO A 144 9.57 29.56 -44.33
CA PRO A 144 9.93 30.72 -45.10
C PRO A 144 10.50 30.23 -46.43
N SER A 145 9.90 30.68 -47.53
CA SER A 145 10.47 30.44 -48.85
C SER A 145 11.86 31.07 -48.86
N TYR A 146 12.90 30.24 -48.98
CA TYR A 146 14.27 30.68 -49.25
C TYR A 146 14.44 31.15 -50.70
N ASP A 147 13.35 31.39 -51.44
CA ASP A 147 13.33 32.17 -52.68
C ASP A 147 13.28 33.69 -52.41
N GLY A 148 13.81 34.12 -51.25
CA GLY A 148 14.03 35.52 -50.92
C GLY A 148 14.88 36.16 -52.00
N GLY A 149 14.19 36.81 -52.94
CA GLY A 149 14.64 37.09 -54.30
C GLY A 149 16.10 37.48 -54.42
N VAL A 150 16.77 36.87 -55.41
CA VAL A 150 18.00 37.40 -55.98
C VAL A 150 17.82 38.90 -56.15
N ARG A 151 18.54 39.69 -55.34
CA ARG A 151 18.62 41.13 -55.55
C ARG A 151 19.24 41.28 -56.94
N GLN A 152 18.44 41.56 -57.96
CA GLN A 152 18.94 41.98 -59.25
C GLN A 152 19.64 43.31 -59.00
N THR A 153 20.93 43.27 -58.67
CA THR A 153 21.79 44.42 -58.88
C THR A 153 21.73 44.69 -60.36
N ALA A 154 20.98 45.73 -60.76
CA ALA A 154 20.87 46.13 -62.15
C ALA A 154 22.29 46.25 -62.71
N ARG A 155 22.66 45.35 -63.65
CA ARG A 155 23.92 45.48 -64.35
C ARG A 155 23.91 46.83 -65.05
N PRO A 156 24.98 47.64 -64.96
CA PRO A 156 25.03 48.91 -65.66
C PRO A 156 24.77 48.66 -67.14
N ALA A 157 23.78 49.34 -67.70
CA ALA A 157 23.32 49.12 -69.07
C ALA A 157 24.38 49.54 -70.11
N SER A 158 25.34 50.37 -69.69
CA SER A 158 26.46 50.81 -70.53
C SER A 158 27.73 51.06 -69.73
N MET A 159 28.88 51.02 -70.42
CA MET A 159 30.20 51.35 -69.85
C MET A 159 30.24 52.79 -69.29
N ASN A 160 29.44 53.70 -69.84
CA ASN A 160 29.32 55.07 -69.35
C ASN A 160 28.66 55.15 -67.97
N ASP A 161 27.71 54.26 -67.66
CA ASP A 161 27.09 54.20 -66.32
C ASP A 161 28.10 53.76 -65.27
N LEU A 162 28.96 52.80 -65.64
CA LEU A 162 30.04 52.32 -64.78
C LEU A 162 31.06 53.44 -64.49
N ILE A 163 31.46 54.20 -65.52
CA ILE A 163 32.41 55.30 -65.37
C ILE A 163 31.83 56.38 -64.45
N ARG A 164 30.57 56.79 -64.62
CA ARG A 164 29.92 57.78 -63.74
C ARG A 164 29.84 57.31 -62.29
N GLN A 165 29.51 56.04 -62.07
CA GLN A 165 29.42 55.47 -60.74
C GLN A 165 30.79 55.43 -60.03
N THR A 166 31.87 55.21 -60.78
CA THR A 166 33.24 55.18 -60.22
C THR A 166 33.87 56.57 -60.06
N ALA A 167 33.51 57.53 -60.91
CA ALA A 167 34.12 58.87 -60.93
C ALA A 167 33.43 59.89 -60.02
N GLY A 168 32.20 59.62 -59.55
CA GLY A 168 31.42 60.51 -58.68
C GLY A 168 31.74 60.40 -57.17
N ARG A 169 32.91 59.86 -56.79
CA ARG A 169 33.34 59.76 -55.39
C ARG A 169 34.30 60.90 -55.06
N GLY A 170 33.74 62.11 -55.00
CA GLY A 170 34.35 63.31 -54.43
C GLY A 170 33.47 63.81 -53.30
#